data_AF-A0A7J8VSJ6-F1
#
_entry.id   AF-A0A7J8VSJ6-F1
#
_cell.length_a   1.000
_cell.length_b   1.000
_cell.length_c   1.000
_cell.angle_alpha   90.00
_cell.angle_beta   90.00
_cell.angle_gamma   90.00
#
_symmetry.space_group_name_H-M   'P 1'
#
loop_
_entity.id
_entity.type
_entity.pdbx_description
1 polymer ?
#
loop_
_entity_poly.entity_id
_entity_poly.type
_entity_poly.pdbx_seq_one_letter_code
_entity_poly.pdbx_strand_id
1 'polypeptide(L)'
;ACGELIKALPGQPAKQYSGYILTQPQHGRALFYYFVEADSANPLAHPITLWLNGGPGCSSLGFGAFMEDGPFQLGKHGRLIFMEYCTDNQYFQPRTICNSFLTGSKNSHCIETQICIFLGEAMQLGNPLLDPDISVINHEFLWSHGDISDESLILRKTMQ
;
A
#
# COMPACT_ATOMS: atom_id res chain seq x y z
N ALA A 1 7.08 -7.94 19.55
CA ALA A 1 6.36 -6.81 18.93
C ALA A 1 5.22 -6.42 19.87
N CYS A 2 5.03 -5.13 20.15
CA CYS A 2 3.89 -4.66 20.94
C CYS A 2 2.78 -4.29 19.95
N GLY A 3 1.91 -5.24 19.68
CA GLY A 3 0.70 -5.03 18.90
C GLY A 3 -0.49 -4.88 19.83
N GLU A 4 -1.23 -3.79 19.72
CA GLU A 4 -2.42 -3.56 20.54
C GLU A 4 -3.69 -3.68 19.69
N LEU A 5 -4.70 -4.34 20.26
CA LEU A 5 -6.04 -4.38 19.70
C LEU A 5 -6.64 -2.97 19.69
N ILE A 6 -7.08 -2.52 18.52
CA ILE A 6 -7.83 -1.28 18.38
C ILE A 6 -9.24 -1.53 18.91
N LYS A 7 -9.54 -0.92 20.07
CA LYS A 7 -10.78 -1.15 20.82
C LYS A 7 -12.02 -0.61 20.09
N ALA A 8 -11.89 0.51 19.40
CA ALA A 8 -12.97 1.13 18.66
C ALA A 8 -12.45 2.12 17.62
N LEU A 9 -12.96 2.00 16.39
CA LEU A 9 -12.99 3.05 15.38
C LEU A 9 -14.45 3.29 14.96
N PRO A 10 -14.80 4.50 14.50
CA PRO A 10 -16.10 4.76 13.90
C PRO A 10 -16.41 3.77 12.77
N GLY A 11 -17.45 2.96 12.93
CA GLY A 11 -17.88 1.97 11.91
C GLY A 11 -17.02 0.71 11.81
N GLN A 12 -16.31 0.31 12.86
CA GLN A 12 -15.40 -0.85 12.84
C GLN A 12 -16.12 -2.20 12.61
N PRO A 13 -15.82 -2.93 11.51
CA PRO A 13 -16.48 -4.18 11.16
C PRO A 13 -15.85 -5.44 11.81
N ALA A 14 -14.52 -5.43 12.00
CA ALA A 14 -13.69 -6.59 12.34
C ALA A 14 -12.61 -6.22 13.36
N LYS A 15 -11.90 -7.22 13.90
CA LYS A 15 -10.76 -6.99 14.79
C LYS A 15 -9.62 -6.34 14.02
N GLN A 16 -9.06 -5.31 14.63
CA GLN A 16 -7.98 -4.53 14.04
C GLN A 16 -6.89 -4.31 15.07
N TYR A 17 -5.65 -4.29 14.62
CA TYR A 17 -4.48 -4.18 15.46
C TYR A 17 -3.58 -3.11 14.89
N SER A 18 -2.90 -2.38 15.77
CA SER A 18 -1.82 -1.51 15.37
C SER A 18 -0.68 -1.60 16.35
N GLY A 19 0.51 -1.24 15.90
CA GLY A 19 1.67 -1.24 16.77
C GLY A 19 2.95 -1.01 16.01
N TYR A 20 4.05 -1.35 16.67
CA TYR A 20 5.39 -1.15 16.14
C TYR A 20 6.18 -2.44 16.07
N ILE A 21 6.80 -2.68 14.91
CA ILE A 21 7.78 -3.74 14.69
C ILE A 21 9.16 -3.10 14.75
N LEU A 22 9.96 -3.48 15.75
CA LEU A 22 11.35 -3.03 15.86
C LEU A 22 12.17 -3.71 14.76
N THR A 23 12.77 -2.91 13.87
CA THR A 23 13.61 -3.43 12.77
C THR A 23 15.09 -3.30 13.06
N GLN A 24 15.50 -2.28 13.81
CA GLN A 24 16.87 -2.13 14.31
C GLN A 24 16.83 -1.63 15.76
N PRO A 25 16.73 -2.53 16.75
CA PRO A 25 16.62 -2.17 18.16
C PRO A 25 17.76 -1.27 18.64
N GLN A 26 18.98 -1.52 18.17
CA GLN A 26 20.17 -0.75 18.55
C GLN A 26 20.14 0.70 18.05
N HIS A 27 19.37 0.97 16.99
CA HIS A 27 19.24 2.30 16.37
C HIS A 27 17.85 2.91 16.60
N GLY A 28 17.02 2.29 17.45
CA GLY A 28 15.65 2.75 17.71
C GLY A 28 14.73 2.76 16.49
N ARG A 29 15.05 1.99 15.44
CA ARG A 29 14.24 1.96 14.22
C ARG A 29 13.05 1.02 14.39
N ALA A 30 11.87 1.53 14.10
CA ALA A 30 10.62 0.78 14.13
C ALA A 30 9.75 1.11 12.92
N LEU A 31 9.00 0.11 12.45
CA LEU A 31 7.92 0.26 11.48
C LEU A 31 6.59 0.27 12.23
N PHE A 32 5.74 1.24 11.92
CA PHE A 32 4.36 1.17 12.34
C PHE A 32 3.61 0.21 11.41
N TYR A 33 2.71 -0.59 11.98
CA TYR A 33 1.81 -1.42 11.22
C TYR A 33 0.35 -1.18 11.61
N TYR A 34 -0.54 -1.35 10.65
CA TYR A 34 -1.98 -1.45 10.83
C TYR A 34 -2.45 -2.74 10.18
N PHE A 35 -3.13 -3.59 10.96
CA PHE A 35 -3.57 -4.92 10.55
C PHE A 35 -5.07 -5.07 10.80
N VAL A 36 -5.76 -5.64 9.82
CA VAL A 36 -7.21 -5.88 9.85
C VAL A 36 -7.41 -7.38 9.64
N GLU A 37 -8.12 -8.05 10.56
CA GLU A 37 -8.49 -9.45 10.36
C GLU A 37 -9.53 -9.60 9.26
N ALA A 38 -9.52 -10.76 8.62
CA ALA A 38 -10.57 -11.16 7.70
C ALA A 38 -11.95 -11.14 8.38
N ASP A 39 -12.90 -10.40 7.82
CA ASP A 39 -14.32 -10.43 8.14
C ASP A 39 -14.93 -11.72 7.58
N SER A 40 -14.75 -12.78 8.36
CA SER A 40 -15.17 -14.14 8.04
C SER A 40 -15.39 -14.92 9.33
N ALA A 41 -16.21 -15.97 9.26
CA ALA A 41 -16.41 -16.88 10.38
C ALA A 41 -15.12 -17.62 10.78
N ASN A 42 -14.17 -17.77 9.85
CA ASN A 42 -12.84 -18.34 10.12
C ASN A 42 -11.73 -17.48 9.51
N PRO A 43 -11.30 -16.41 10.20
CA PRO A 43 -10.28 -15.49 9.68
C PRO A 43 -8.93 -16.17 9.41
N LEU A 44 -8.60 -17.21 10.17
CA LEU A 44 -7.33 -17.95 10.04
C LEU A 44 -7.25 -18.82 8.78
N ALA A 45 -8.37 -19.07 8.10
CA ALA A 45 -8.38 -19.78 6.82
C ALA A 45 -8.02 -18.89 5.62
N HIS A 46 -7.85 -17.57 5.83
CA HIS A 46 -7.59 -16.61 4.76
C HIS A 46 -6.09 -16.25 4.72
N PRO A 47 -5.52 -16.02 3.52
CA PRO A 47 -4.13 -15.63 3.40
C PRO A 47 -3.89 -14.24 4.00
N ILE A 48 -2.64 -13.99 4.43
CA ILE A 48 -2.18 -12.68 4.89
C ILE A 48 -1.62 -11.92 3.69
N THR A 49 -2.08 -10.68 3.50
CA THR A 49 -1.54 -9.79 2.46
C THR A 49 -0.79 -8.64 3.11
N LEU A 50 0.41 -8.39 2.59
CA LEU A 50 1.21 -7.24 2.93
C LEU A 50 1.05 -6.17 1.85
N TRP A 51 0.54 -5.00 2.23
CA TRP A 51 0.39 -3.86 1.33
C TRP A 51 1.50 -2.83 1.58
N LEU A 52 2.23 -2.50 0.51
CA LEU A 52 3.32 -1.52 0.51
C LEU A 52 3.07 -0.48 -0.58
N ASN A 53 3.18 0.79 -0.22
CA ASN A 53 3.11 1.89 -1.17
C ASN A 53 4.52 2.35 -1.54
N GLY A 54 4.68 2.79 -2.78
CA GLY A 54 5.94 3.27 -3.35
C GLY A 54 6.25 4.73 -2.98
N GLY A 55 6.81 5.47 -3.94
CA GLY A 55 7.25 6.86 -3.74
C GLY A 55 8.71 7.04 -4.12
N PRO A 56 9.69 6.79 -3.22
CA PRO A 56 9.64 6.21 -1.86
C PRO A 56 9.18 7.15 -0.74
N GLY A 57 8.80 6.59 0.41
CA GLY A 57 8.47 7.35 1.62
C GLY A 57 6.98 7.68 1.80
N CYS A 58 6.12 7.33 0.85
CA CYS A 58 4.68 7.42 1.03
C CYS A 58 4.21 6.43 2.11
N SER A 59 3.23 6.82 2.90
CA SER A 59 2.68 5.98 3.96
C SER A 59 1.69 4.97 3.40
N SER A 60 1.90 3.68 3.67
CA SER A 60 0.89 2.66 3.36
C SER A 60 -0.37 2.73 4.20
N LEU A 61 -0.31 3.37 5.36
CA LEU A 61 -1.52 3.66 6.12
C LEU A 61 -2.34 4.75 5.43
N GLY A 62 -1.68 5.83 5.01
CA GLY A 62 -2.35 6.98 4.38
C GLY A 62 -2.93 6.66 3.01
N PHE A 63 -2.11 6.17 2.08
CA PHE A 63 -2.55 5.86 0.72
C PHE A 63 -3.23 4.50 0.66
N GLY A 64 -2.52 3.42 1.01
CA GLY A 64 -3.07 2.06 1.00
C GLY A 64 -4.36 1.92 1.80
N ALA A 65 -4.27 2.11 3.11
CA ALA A 65 -5.39 1.75 3.99
C ALA A 65 -6.59 2.70 3.94
N PHE A 66 -6.38 3.97 3.60
CA PHE A 66 -7.43 5.00 3.70
C PHE A 66 -7.87 5.60 2.36
N MET A 67 -7.13 5.37 1.28
CA MET A 67 -7.44 5.91 -0.05
C MET A 67 -7.50 4.83 -1.16
N GLU A 68 -6.94 3.64 -0.95
CA GLU A 68 -6.93 2.56 -1.93
C GLU A 68 -7.83 1.41 -1.47
N ASP A 69 -7.27 0.41 -0.78
CA ASP A 69 -7.90 -0.92 -0.58
C ASP A 69 -8.01 -1.33 0.90
N GLY A 70 -7.95 -0.37 1.82
CA GLY A 70 -8.23 -0.65 3.23
C GLY A 70 -9.71 -0.61 3.58
N PRO A 71 -10.07 -1.06 4.80
CA PRO A 71 -11.47 -1.21 5.22
C PRO A 71 -12.21 0.11 5.38
N PHE A 72 -11.51 1.25 5.40
CA PHE A 72 -12.11 2.56 5.57
C PHE A 72 -11.64 3.51 4.47
N GLN A 73 -12.54 4.38 4.03
CA GLN A 73 -12.17 5.58 3.28
C GLN A 73 -12.37 6.83 4.13
N LEU A 74 -11.60 7.86 3.79
CA LEU A 74 -11.75 9.18 4.38
C LEU A 74 -12.94 9.92 3.75
N GLY A 75 -14.00 10.07 4.52
CA GLY A 75 -15.14 10.91 4.21
C GLY A 75 -14.91 12.39 4.54
N LYS A 76 -15.92 13.21 4.22
CA LYS A 76 -15.90 14.64 4.56
C LYS A 76 -15.67 14.86 6.06
N HIS A 77 -14.86 15.86 6.38
CA HIS A 77 -14.45 16.23 7.74
C HIS A 77 -13.67 15.14 8.49
N GLY A 78 -12.94 14.28 7.78
CA GLY A 78 -12.08 13.25 8.40
C GLY A 78 -12.86 12.11 9.04
N ARG A 79 -14.13 11.91 8.67
CA ARG A 79 -14.91 10.76 9.13
C ARG A 79 -14.49 9.51 8.40
N LEU A 80 -14.24 8.43 9.14
CA LEU A 80 -14.02 7.12 8.54
C LEU A 80 -15.36 6.57 8.04
N ILE A 81 -15.39 6.13 6.79
CA ILE A 81 -16.52 5.45 6.17
C ILE A 81 -16.09 4.03 5.89
N PHE A 82 -16.77 3.06 6.48
CA PHE A 82 -16.48 1.64 6.23
C PHE A 82 -16.82 1.28 4.78
N MET A 83 -15.90 0.59 4.10
CA MET A 83 -16.04 0.19 2.69
C MET A 83 -16.50 -1.25 2.56
N GLU A 84 -17.74 -1.42 2.08
CA GLU A 84 -18.35 -2.73 1.85
C GLU A 84 -17.74 -3.46 0.63
N TYR A 85 -17.16 -2.74 -0.34
CA TYR A 85 -16.55 -3.35 -1.54
C TYR A 85 -15.30 -4.21 -1.25
N CYS A 86 -14.60 -3.99 -0.12
CA CYS A 86 -13.54 -4.92 0.33
C CYS A 86 -14.09 -6.31 0.70
N THR A 87 -15.41 -6.46 0.83
CA THR A 87 -16.07 -7.73 1.16
C THR A 87 -16.63 -8.49 -0.06
N ASP A 88 -16.78 -7.83 -1.23
CA ASP A 88 -17.61 -8.36 -2.32
C ASP A 88 -17.03 -8.24 -3.75
N ASN A 89 -15.70 -8.11 -3.91
CA ASN A 89 -15.09 -8.19 -5.24
C ASN A 89 -15.08 -9.63 -5.76
N GLN A 90 -16.18 -10.07 -6.39
CA GLN A 90 -16.37 -11.44 -6.91
C GLN A 90 -15.34 -11.86 -7.99
N TYR A 91 -14.63 -10.89 -8.58
CA TYR A 91 -13.54 -11.11 -9.54
C TYR A 91 -12.14 -11.09 -8.90
N PHE A 92 -12.06 -10.76 -7.61
CA PHE A 92 -10.85 -10.74 -6.78
C PHE A 92 -11.20 -11.40 -5.43
N GLN A 93 -11.50 -12.69 -5.42
CA GLN A 93 -11.92 -13.42 -4.21
C GLN A 93 -10.70 -14.12 -3.57
N PRO A 94 -10.61 -14.20 -2.22
CA PRO A 94 -11.75 -14.31 -1.31
C PRO A 94 -11.85 -13.22 -0.24
N ARG A 95 -13.12 -12.87 0.03
CA ARG A 95 -13.69 -12.37 1.31
C ARG A 95 -12.67 -12.05 2.39
N THR A 96 -12.39 -10.75 2.47
CA THR A 96 -11.63 -10.07 3.49
C THR A 96 -10.17 -10.48 3.59
N ILE A 97 -9.37 -9.69 2.88
CA ILE A 97 -7.93 -9.77 2.91
C ILE A 97 -7.46 -9.30 4.28
N CYS A 98 -6.65 -10.14 4.94
CA CYS A 98 -5.88 -9.77 6.11
C CYS A 98 -4.80 -8.75 5.71
N ASN A 99 -5.18 -7.47 5.54
CA ASN A 99 -4.27 -6.42 5.07
C ASN A 99 -3.39 -5.92 6.21
N SER A 100 -2.08 -6.11 6.07
CA SER A 100 -1.06 -5.43 6.87
C SER A 100 -0.51 -4.25 6.08
N PHE A 101 -0.68 -3.02 6.59
CA PHE A 101 -0.10 -1.82 6.03
C PHE A 101 1.11 -1.40 6.85
N LEU A 102 2.31 -1.38 6.24
CA LEU A 102 3.55 -0.98 6.92
C LEU A 102 3.94 0.44 6.55
N THR A 103 4.21 1.29 7.55
CA THR A 103 4.74 2.64 7.33
C THR A 103 6.00 2.86 8.16
N GLY A 104 7.00 3.53 7.57
CA GLY A 104 8.24 3.90 8.26
C GLY A 104 8.06 5.01 9.30
N SER A 105 9.00 5.10 10.24
CA SER A 105 9.02 6.10 11.32
C SER A 105 9.86 7.34 10.97
N LYS A 106 9.67 8.44 11.72
CA LYS A 106 10.16 9.82 11.46
C LYS A 106 11.70 10.02 11.41
N ASN A 107 12.51 9.00 11.70
CA ASN A 107 13.98 9.09 11.74
C ASN A 107 14.72 8.21 10.71
N SER A 108 14.02 7.58 9.76
CA SER A 108 14.66 6.82 8.69
C SER A 108 14.94 7.69 7.47
N HIS A 109 16.18 8.14 7.32
CA HIS A 109 16.73 8.53 6.02
C HIS A 109 16.72 7.29 5.13
N CYS A 110 15.79 7.26 4.17
CA CYS A 110 15.55 6.17 3.23
C CYS A 110 15.23 4.83 3.91
N ILE A 111 14.00 4.35 3.74
CA ILE A 111 13.77 2.91 3.80
C ILE A 111 14.46 2.36 2.54
N GLU A 112 15.75 2.01 2.64
CA GLU A 112 16.28 0.97 1.77
C GLU A 112 15.34 -0.21 1.97
N THR A 113 14.50 -0.45 0.96
CA THR A 113 13.53 -1.54 0.91
C THR A 113 14.28 -2.87 0.80
N GLN A 114 14.97 -3.27 1.87
CA GLN A 114 15.33 -4.65 2.13
C GLN A 114 14.40 -5.19 3.21
N ILE A 115 13.10 -5.18 2.90
CA ILE A 115 12.12 -5.97 3.61
C ILE A 115 11.64 -7.02 2.62
N CYS A 116 12.44 -8.07 2.45
CA CYS A 116 11.96 -9.32 1.87
C CYS A 116 11.12 -10.02 2.93
N ILE A 117 9.86 -9.59 3.11
CA ILE A 117 8.89 -10.42 3.81
C ILE A 117 8.45 -11.49 2.80
N PHE A 118 9.09 -12.66 2.90
CA PHE A 118 8.62 -13.86 2.22
C PHE A 118 7.36 -14.35 2.95
N LEU A 119 6.22 -13.83 2.55
CA LEU A 119 4.92 -14.45 2.76
C LEU A 119 4.49 -14.95 1.37
N GLY A 120 4.33 -16.26 1.24
CA GLY A 120 4.35 -16.98 -0.04
C GLY A 120 3.15 -16.76 -0.98
N GLU A 121 3.19 -17.59 -2.03
CA GLU A 121 2.25 -17.78 -3.16
C GLU A 121 2.35 -16.83 -4.34
N ALA A 122 2.25 -15.50 -4.17
CA ALA A 122 2.32 -14.56 -5.29
C ALA A 122 2.70 -13.13 -4.88
N MET A 123 3.24 -12.36 -5.84
CA MET A 123 3.48 -10.92 -5.71
C MET A 123 2.64 -10.19 -6.77
N GLN A 124 1.87 -9.21 -6.33
CA GLN A 124 1.13 -8.31 -7.21
C GLN A 124 1.77 -6.92 -7.16
N LEU A 125 1.89 -6.28 -8.32
CA LEU A 125 2.50 -4.97 -8.46
C LEU A 125 1.53 -4.03 -9.18
N GLY A 126 1.05 -3.00 -8.48
CA GLY A 126 0.24 -1.93 -9.06
C GLY A 126 1.14 -0.79 -9.53
N ASN A 127 1.10 -0.48 -10.82
CA ASN A 127 1.87 0.60 -11.47
C ASN A 127 3.35 0.70 -10.98
N PRO A 128 4.12 -0.39 -11.03
CA PRO A 128 5.49 -0.39 -10.51
C PRO A 128 6.47 0.35 -11.41
N LEU A 129 7.53 0.88 -10.81
CA LEU A 129 8.75 1.26 -11.53
C LEU A 129 9.69 0.05 -11.59
N LEU A 130 9.58 -0.75 -12.68
CA LEU A 130 10.37 -1.99 -12.82
C LEU A 130 11.66 -1.80 -13.63
N ASP A 131 11.56 -1.03 -14.70
CA ASP A 131 12.67 -0.72 -15.60
C ASP A 131 12.68 0.79 -15.81
N PRO A 132 13.70 1.52 -15.32
CA PRO A 132 13.75 2.97 -15.45
C PRO A 132 13.87 3.42 -16.91
N ASP A 133 14.50 2.64 -17.78
CA ASP A 133 14.67 3.01 -19.18
C ASP A 133 13.33 2.95 -19.93
N ILE A 134 12.45 2.02 -19.57
CA ILE A 134 11.10 1.93 -20.17
C ILE A 134 10.10 2.85 -19.44
N SER A 135 10.20 2.91 -18.11
CA SER A 135 9.16 3.53 -17.27
C SER A 135 9.34 5.05 -17.11
N VAL A 136 10.58 5.55 -17.16
CA VAL A 136 10.88 6.99 -17.03
C VAL A 136 10.95 7.66 -18.41
N ILE A 137 11.42 6.93 -19.42
CA ILE A 137 11.50 7.44 -20.80
C ILE A 137 10.15 7.20 -21.48
N ASN A 138 9.11 7.88 -21.01
CA ASN A 138 7.72 7.68 -21.42
C ASN A 138 7.24 8.64 -22.52
N HIS A 139 8.14 9.21 -23.30
CA HIS A 139 7.81 10.27 -24.27
C HIS A 139 6.80 9.81 -25.34
N GLU A 140 6.82 8.54 -25.73
CA GLU A 140 5.82 7.98 -26.67
C GLU A 140 4.42 7.87 -26.04
N PHE A 141 4.36 7.56 -24.74
CA PHE A 141 3.09 7.58 -23.99
C PHE A 141 2.53 8.99 -23.93
N LEU A 142 3.33 9.99 -23.55
CA LEU A 142 2.88 11.38 -23.47
C LEU A 142 2.42 11.92 -24.83
N TRP A 143 3.15 11.63 -25.90
CA TRP A 143 2.80 12.08 -27.24
C TRP A 143 1.49 11.46 -27.76
N SER A 144 1.34 10.13 -27.60
CA SER A 144 0.14 9.42 -28.04
C SER A 144 -1.14 9.83 -27.30
N HIS A 145 -1.01 10.45 -26.11
CA HIS A 145 -2.13 10.98 -25.32
C HIS A 145 -2.32 12.49 -25.50
N GLY A 146 -1.50 13.14 -26.34
CA GLY A 146 -1.60 14.57 -26.63
C GLY A 146 -1.04 15.49 -25.53
N ASP A 147 -0.23 14.96 -24.61
CA ASP A 147 0.39 15.74 -23.53
C ASP A 147 1.61 16.53 -24.01
N ILE A 148 2.24 16.14 -25.13
CA ILE A 148 3.39 16.82 -25.74
C ILE A 148 3.25 16.93 -27.26
N SER A 149 3.87 17.96 -27.85
CA SER A 149 3.88 18.18 -29.31
C SER A 149 4.90 17.31 -30.06
N ASP A 150 4.75 17.24 -31.39
CA ASP A 150 5.69 16.58 -32.30
C ASP A 150 7.12 17.14 -32.16
N GLU A 151 7.29 18.46 -31.98
CA GLU A 151 8.60 19.07 -31.80
C GLU A 151 9.29 18.58 -30.53
N SER A 152 8.52 18.48 -29.44
CA SER A 152 9.02 17.99 -28.15
C SER A 152 9.45 16.52 -28.25
N LEU A 153 8.69 15.71 -29.00
CA LEU A 153 9.01 14.31 -29.28
C LEU A 153 10.30 14.15 -30.08
N ILE A 154 10.43 14.90 -31.20
CA ILE A 154 11.59 14.81 -32.09
C ILE A 154 12.86 15.25 -31.36
N LEU A 155 12.82 16.36 -30.62
CA LEU A 155 13.94 16.84 -29.83
C LEU A 155 14.48 15.76 -28.88
N ARG A 156 13.59 15.04 -28.21
CA ARG A 156 14.00 13.97 -27.28
C ARG A 156 14.65 12.79 -28.01
N LYS A 157 14.09 12.37 -29.15
CA LYS A 157 14.64 11.28 -29.97
C LYS A 157 16.02 11.62 -30.56
N THR A 158 16.35 12.89 -30.74
CA THR A 158 17.66 13.33 -31.26
C THR A 158 18.75 13.54 -30.21
N MET A 159 18.41 13.62 -28.91
CA MET A 159 19.38 13.82 -27.82
C MET A 159 19.82 12.53 -27.12
N GLN A 160 19.27 11.37 -27.51
CA GLN A 160 19.67 10.04 -27.05
C GLN A 160 20.55 9.37 -28.08
#